data_AF-A0A3M2BAF1-F1
#
_entry.id   AF-A0A3M2BAF1-F1
#
_cell.length_a   1.000
_cell.length_b   1.000
_cell.length_c   1.000
_cell.angle_alpha   90.00
_cell.angle_beta   90.00
_cell.angle_gamma   90.00
#
_symmetry.space_group_name_H-M   'P 1'
#
loop_
_entity.id
_entity.type
_entity.pdbx_description
1 polymer ?
#
loop_
_entity_poly.entity_id
_entity_poly.type
_entity_poly.pdbx_seq_one_letter_code
_entity_poly.pdbx_strand_id
1 'polypeptide(L)'
;MEFFENSGDAGLIVRLGYGLGTPATIPASDWFYSTEQPCVADFNGDGTLDFFDVLGFLDAFSANDPAADINSDNMFDFFDVLAFLDLFSAGCP
;
A
#
# COMPACT_ATOMS: atom_id res chain seq x y z
N MET A 1 9.64 -25.09 6.48
CA MET A 1 8.99 -26.05 5.57
C MET A 1 9.97 -26.23 4.42
N GLU A 2 10.59 -27.41 4.32
CA GLU A 2 11.66 -27.65 3.35
C GLU A 2 11.09 -27.91 1.94
N PHE A 3 11.80 -27.39 0.94
CA PHE A 3 11.55 -27.54 -0.48
C PHE A 3 12.31 -28.74 -1.01
N PHE A 4 11.71 -29.60 -1.85
CA PHE A 4 12.42 -30.29 -2.94
C PHE A 4 11.46 -30.66 -4.07
N GLU A 5 11.89 -30.34 -5.29
CA GLU A 5 11.29 -30.70 -6.57
C GLU A 5 12.02 -31.84 -7.25
N ASN A 6 11.31 -32.51 -8.17
CA ASN A 6 11.95 -33.23 -9.28
C ASN A 6 11.63 -32.60 -10.65
N SER A 7 11.13 -31.35 -10.70
CA SER A 7 10.80 -30.67 -11.97
C SER A 7 10.86 -29.14 -12.03
N GLY A 8 11.24 -28.38 -10.98
CA GLY A 8 11.59 -26.96 -11.17
C GLY A 8 10.51 -25.91 -10.88
N ASP A 9 9.28 -26.24 -10.46
CA ASP A 9 8.21 -25.25 -10.22
C ASP A 9 7.84 -25.10 -8.73
N ALA A 10 8.47 -24.11 -8.07
CA ALA A 10 8.36 -23.91 -6.64
C ALA A 10 7.12 -23.05 -6.34
N GLY A 11 6.06 -23.66 -5.81
CA GLY A 11 4.85 -22.97 -5.40
C GLY A 11 4.68 -22.92 -3.88
N LEU A 12 4.39 -21.74 -3.32
CA LEU A 12 4.02 -21.56 -1.91
C LEU A 12 2.48 -21.64 -1.77
N ILE A 13 1.98 -22.53 -0.90
CA ILE A 13 0.54 -22.55 -0.56
C ILE A 13 0.31 -21.48 0.52
N VAL A 14 -0.07 -20.27 0.12
CA VAL A 14 -0.45 -19.20 1.05
C VAL A 14 -1.97 -19.18 1.24
N ARG A 15 -2.44 -19.27 2.49
CA ARG A 15 -3.83 -18.98 2.86
C ARG A 15 -3.96 -17.48 3.06
N LEU A 16 -4.40 -16.78 2.04
CA LEU A 16 -4.66 -15.34 2.11
C LEU A 16 -5.98 -15.11 2.85
N GLY A 17 -5.94 -14.31 3.92
CA GLY A 17 -7.07 -14.09 4.83
C GLY A 17 -8.22 -13.25 4.25
N TYR A 18 -8.11 -12.75 3.01
CA TYR A 18 -9.14 -11.95 2.35
C TYR A 18 -10.10 -12.84 1.55
N GLY A 19 -11.07 -13.46 2.21
CA GLY A 19 -12.44 -13.69 1.70
C GLY A 19 -12.71 -14.38 0.34
N LEU A 20 -11.73 -14.86 -0.43
CA LEU A 20 -11.98 -15.60 -1.67
C LEU A 20 -12.33 -17.04 -1.29
N GLY A 21 -13.61 -17.30 -1.07
CA GLY A 21 -14.17 -18.58 -0.61
C GLY A 21 -13.91 -19.81 -1.50
N THR A 22 -13.01 -19.73 -2.48
CA THR A 22 -12.52 -20.85 -3.28
C THR A 22 -10.99 -20.86 -3.32
N PRO A 23 -10.35 -22.03 -3.09
CA PRO A 23 -8.91 -22.15 -3.23
C PRO A 23 -8.49 -21.85 -4.66
N ALA A 24 -7.68 -20.81 -4.85
CA ALA A 24 -7.11 -20.44 -6.14
C ALA A 24 -5.62 -20.81 -6.17
N THR A 25 -5.18 -21.46 -7.25
CA THR A 25 -3.76 -21.64 -7.56
C THR A 25 -3.28 -20.39 -8.27
N ILE A 26 -2.50 -19.55 -7.58
CA ILE A 26 -1.87 -18.37 -8.21
C ILE A 26 -0.55 -18.84 -8.83
N PRO A 27 -0.36 -18.75 -10.17
CA PRO A 27 0.88 -19.18 -10.82
C PRO A 27 2.05 -18.34 -10.32
N ALA A 28 3.25 -18.93 -10.23
CA ALA A 28 4.46 -18.28 -9.71
C ALA A 28 4.76 -16.90 -10.37
N SER A 29 4.33 -16.71 -11.62
CA SER A 29 4.46 -15.45 -12.36
C SER A 29 3.56 -14.31 -11.87
N ASP A 30 2.48 -14.62 -11.16
CA ASP A 30 1.52 -13.64 -10.62
C ASP A 30 1.86 -13.26 -9.16
N TRP A 31 3.00 -13.73 -8.64
CA TRP A 31 3.51 -13.34 -7.33
C TRP A 31 4.44 -12.15 -7.49
N PHE A 32 3.87 -10.95 -7.54
CA PHE A 32 4.64 -9.75 -7.30
C PHE A 32 4.69 -9.55 -5.78
N TYR A 33 5.81 -9.93 -5.15
CA TYR A 33 6.11 -9.41 -3.82
C TYR A 33 6.55 -7.97 -4.02
N SER A 34 5.61 -7.03 -3.90
CA SER A 34 5.99 -5.63 -3.84
C SER A 34 6.84 -5.46 -2.59
N THR A 35 8.15 -5.29 -2.78
CA THR A 35 9.08 -4.89 -1.72
C THR A 35 8.92 -3.41 -1.39
N GLU A 36 8.11 -2.69 -2.16
CA GLU A 36 7.72 -1.34 -1.83
C GLU A 36 6.84 -1.41 -0.60
N GLN A 37 7.45 -1.10 0.54
CA GLN A 37 6.75 -0.96 1.79
C GLN A 37 5.65 0.08 1.55
N PRO A 38 4.39 -0.18 1.95
CA PRO A 38 3.30 0.75 1.66
C PRO A 38 3.67 2.13 2.19
N CYS A 39 3.93 3.06 1.26
CA CYS A 39 4.32 4.41 1.59
C CYS A 39 3.06 5.23 1.66
N VAL A 40 2.68 5.65 2.86
CA VAL A 40 1.48 6.49 3.06
C VAL A 40 1.61 7.83 2.31
N ALA A 41 2.84 8.27 2.06
CA ALA A 41 3.11 9.50 1.33
C ALA A 41 2.98 9.36 -0.21
N ASP A 42 3.06 8.14 -0.76
CA ASP A 42 2.69 7.85 -2.16
C ASP A 42 1.16 7.70 -2.21
N PHE A 43 0.50 8.84 -2.36
CA PHE A 43 -0.94 8.95 -2.21
C PHE A 43 -1.67 8.55 -3.49
N ASN A 44 -1.01 8.68 -4.65
CA ASN A 44 -1.59 8.27 -5.92
C ASN A 44 -1.28 6.79 -6.27
N GLY A 45 -0.34 6.16 -5.55
CA GLY A 45 0.05 4.75 -5.68
C GLY A 45 0.85 4.44 -6.94
N ASP A 46 1.56 5.42 -7.49
CA ASP A 46 2.36 5.27 -8.71
C ASP A 46 3.83 4.89 -8.46
N GLY A 47 4.23 4.78 -7.18
CA GLY A 47 5.58 4.44 -6.73
C GLY A 47 6.58 5.59 -6.85
N THR A 48 6.11 6.81 -7.14
CA THR A 48 6.95 8.01 -7.26
C THR A 48 6.47 9.09 -6.32
N LEU A 49 7.28 9.39 -5.30
CA LEU A 49 6.98 10.47 -4.37
C LEU A 49 7.24 11.85 -4.99
N ASP A 50 6.19 12.54 -5.44
CA ASP A 50 6.28 13.84 -6.08
C ASP A 50 5.10 14.79 -5.75
N PHE A 51 4.94 15.86 -6.54
CA PHE A 51 3.89 16.84 -6.31
C PHE A 51 2.47 16.29 -6.53
N PHE A 52 2.31 15.24 -7.35
CA PHE A 52 1.02 14.64 -7.62
C PHE A 52 0.44 13.90 -6.41
N ASP A 53 1.29 13.40 -5.49
CA ASP A 53 0.84 12.86 -4.20
C ASP A 53 0.21 13.92 -3.33
N VAL A 54 0.84 15.10 -3.28
CA VAL A 54 0.33 16.25 -2.53
C VAL A 54 -1.01 16.69 -3.12
N LEU A 55 -1.14 16.70 -4.45
CA LEU A 55 -2.42 16.99 -5.10
C LEU A 55 -3.48 15.94 -4.77
N GLY A 56 -3.15 14.66 -4.82
CA GLY A 56 -4.05 13.57 -4.45
C GLY A 56 -4.54 13.68 -3.01
N PHE A 57 -3.63 13.98 -2.08
CA PHE A 57 -3.96 14.23 -0.68
C PHE A 57 -4.87 15.46 -0.52
N LEU A 58 -4.59 16.57 -1.19
CA LEU A 58 -5.42 17.78 -1.09
C LEU A 58 -6.83 17.57 -1.66
N ASP A 59 -6.96 16.79 -2.74
CA ASP A 59 -8.25 16.41 -3.31
C ASP A 59 -9.05 15.58 -2.29
N ALA A 60 -8.43 14.56 -1.68
CA ALA A 60 -9.03 13.74 -0.64
C ALA A 60 -9.40 14.56 0.62
N PHE A 61 -8.53 15.45 1.06
CA PHE A 61 -8.75 16.35 2.20
C PHE A 61 -9.94 17.29 1.94
N SER A 62 -10.05 17.85 0.73
CA SER A 62 -11.18 18.70 0.35
C SER A 62 -12.52 17.94 0.29
N ALA A 63 -12.48 16.64 0.00
CA ALA A 63 -13.63 15.76 -0.01
C ALA A 63 -14.00 15.20 1.38
N ASN A 64 -13.19 15.46 2.41
CA ASN A 64 -13.25 14.78 3.72
C ASN A 64 -13.21 13.25 3.56
N ASP A 65 -12.40 12.76 2.63
CA ASP A 65 -12.19 11.34 2.44
C ASP A 65 -11.40 10.78 3.64
N PRO A 66 -11.83 9.68 4.28
CA PRO A 66 -11.10 9.03 5.37
C PRO A 66 -9.62 8.74 5.06
N ALA A 67 -9.22 8.64 3.79
CA ALA A 67 -7.82 8.51 3.40
C ALA A 67 -6.95 9.73 3.76
N ALA A 68 -7.56 10.92 3.91
CA ALA A 68 -6.88 12.15 4.30
C ALA A 68 -6.79 12.35 5.83
N ASP A 69 -7.37 11.47 6.64
CA ASP A 69 -7.25 11.46 8.12
C ASP A 69 -5.96 10.70 8.51
N ILE A 70 -4.83 11.41 8.39
CA ILE A 70 -3.49 10.82 8.54
C ILE A 70 -3.20 10.51 10.01
N ASN A 71 -3.74 11.31 10.93
CA ASN A 71 -3.53 11.13 12.36
C ASN A 71 -4.59 10.19 12.99
N SER A 72 -5.61 9.80 12.23
CA SER A 72 -6.72 8.91 12.61
C SER A 72 -7.58 9.41 13.78
N ASP A 73 -7.77 10.72 13.89
CA ASP A 73 -8.60 11.35 14.93
C ASP A 73 -10.04 11.67 14.47
N ASN A 74 -10.36 11.37 13.20
CA ASN A 74 -11.62 11.66 12.51
C ASN A 74 -11.94 13.16 12.35
N MET A 75 -10.95 14.04 12.51
CA MET A 75 -11.03 15.45 12.19
C MET A 75 -10.11 15.72 11.00
N PHE A 76 -10.61 16.46 10.01
CA PHE A 76 -9.82 16.86 8.84
C PHE A 76 -9.33 18.28 9.06
N ASP A 77 -8.15 18.43 9.63
CA ASP A 77 -7.62 19.74 9.98
C ASP A 77 -6.14 19.91 9.63
N PHE A 78 -5.51 20.95 10.18
CA PHE A 78 -4.12 21.26 9.89
C PHE A 78 -3.15 20.17 10.36
N PHE A 79 -3.52 19.37 11.36
CA PHE A 79 -2.68 18.31 11.88
C PHE A 79 -2.53 17.15 10.89
N ASP A 80 -3.53 16.86 10.06
CA ASP A 80 -3.39 15.88 8.96
C ASP A 80 -2.40 16.35 7.90
N VAL A 81 -2.48 17.63 7.54
CA VAL A 81 -1.57 18.23 6.57
C VAL A 81 -0.13 18.18 7.10
N LEU A 82 0.07 18.52 8.37
CA LEU A 82 1.39 18.40 9.00
C LEU A 82 1.89 16.95 9.01
N ALA A 83 1.05 15.99 9.40
CA ALA A 83 1.41 14.59 9.44
C ALA A 83 1.76 14.04 8.05
N PHE A 84 0.99 14.43 7.02
CA PHE A 84 1.29 14.09 5.63
C PHE A 84 2.64 14.66 5.18
N LEU A 85 2.92 15.93 5.48
CA LEU A 85 4.19 16.56 5.11
C LEU A 85 5.40 15.95 5.85
N ASP A 86 5.22 15.54 7.10
CA ASP A 86 6.25 14.82 7.84
C ASP A 86 6.58 13.49 7.15
N LEU A 87 5.57 12.71 6.74
CA LEU A 87 5.73 11.47 5.98
C LEU A 87 6.38 11.73 4.60
N PHE A 88 5.92 12.75 3.88
CA PHE A 88 6.46 13.14 2.57
C PHE A 88 7.94 13.55 2.67
N SER A 89 8.31 14.28 3.72
CA SER A 89 9.71 14.69 3.94
C SER A 89 10.62 13.54 4.38
N ALA A 90 10.07 12.53 5.06
CA ALA A 90 10.80 11.33 5.46
C ALA A 90 11.11 10.41 4.26
N GLY A 91 10.30 10.49 3.20
CA GLY A 91 10.43 9.69 1.99
C GLY A 91 9.92 8.25 2.16
N CYS A 92 9.94 7.50 1.05
CA CYS A 92 9.58 6.08 1.00
C CYS A 92 10.86 5.21 1.01
N PRO A 93 10.89 4.08 1.75
CA PRO A 93 12.07 3.20 1.88
C PRO A 93 12.33 2.29 0.67
#